data_AF-A0A0N0JF32-F1
#
_entry.id   AF-A0A0N0JF32-F1
#
_cell.length_a   1.000
_cell.length_b   1.000
_cell.length_c   1.000
_cell.angle_alpha   90.00
_cell.angle_beta   90.00
_cell.angle_gamma   90.00
#
_symmetry.space_group_name_H-M   'P 1'
#
loop_
_entity.id
_entity.type
_entity.pdbx_description
1 polymer ?
#
loop_
_entity_poly.entity_id
_entity_poly.type
_entity_poly.pdbx_seq_one_letter_code
_entity_poly.pdbx_strand_id
1 'polypeptide(L)'
;MSDLIIDATGVASFDGPAAVGNTVLTFNLAPGALVDAIAYNLSLATVGASWLSEATISFLNSNGDGVVLTAGFGEDNPGTGTYADSALLSEFGLSFNVGADGLLLVEFYESFDDVEGAADANWTAGNITLGNVGAIPEPGTYALMGLGLLAVVGAAARRRQQG
;
A
#
# COMPACT_ATOMS: atom_id res chain seq x y z
N MET A 1 -13.23 -5.65 6.88
CA MET A 1 -11.78 -5.60 6.67
C MET A 1 -11.39 -6.88 5.97
N SER A 2 -10.75 -6.79 4.81
CA SER A 2 -10.16 -7.92 4.11
C SER A 2 -8.67 -7.69 3.95
N ASP A 3 -7.90 -8.75 3.92
CA ASP A 3 -6.47 -8.67 3.67
C ASP A 3 -6.19 -8.76 2.17
N LEU A 4 -5.21 -7.98 1.70
CA LEU A 4 -4.66 -8.10 0.35
C LEU A 4 -3.34 -8.86 0.45
N ILE A 5 -3.25 -10.00 -0.25
CA ILE A 5 -2.03 -10.80 -0.33
C ILE A 5 -1.37 -10.58 -1.69
N ILE A 6 -0.08 -10.25 -1.67
CA ILE A 6 0.76 -9.98 -2.83
C ILE A 6 1.85 -11.04 -2.85
N ASP A 7 1.90 -11.83 -3.92
CA ASP A 7 2.98 -12.80 -4.15
C ASP A 7 4.17 -12.09 -4.81
N ALA A 8 5.33 -12.15 -4.17
CA ALA A 8 6.57 -11.57 -4.69
C ALA A 8 7.42 -12.59 -5.45
N THR A 9 7.00 -13.86 -5.48
CA THR A 9 7.81 -14.96 -6.03
C THR A 9 8.10 -14.76 -7.52
N GLY A 10 9.40 -14.73 -7.86
CA GLY A 10 9.89 -14.59 -9.23
C GLY A 10 9.86 -13.15 -9.76
N VAL A 11 9.57 -12.16 -8.92
CA VAL A 11 9.62 -10.75 -9.31
C VAL A 11 11.08 -10.29 -9.34
N ALA A 12 11.46 -9.53 -10.35
CA ALA A 12 12.76 -8.86 -10.42
C ALA A 12 12.59 -7.37 -10.16
N SER A 13 13.54 -6.77 -9.44
CA SER A 13 13.76 -5.32 -9.34
C SER A 13 14.97 -4.94 -10.19
N PHE A 14 14.84 -3.81 -10.88
CA PHE A 14 15.87 -3.20 -11.72
C PHE A 14 16.19 -1.84 -11.10
N ASP A 15 16.45 -0.82 -11.90
CA ASP A 15 16.75 0.53 -11.46
C ASP A 15 15.65 1.21 -10.60
N GLY A 16 15.85 2.51 -10.33
CA GLY A 16 14.98 3.32 -9.49
C GLY A 16 13.49 3.38 -9.87
N PRO A 17 12.67 4.08 -9.06
CA PRO A 17 11.22 4.14 -9.26
C PRO A 17 10.81 4.52 -10.69
N ALA A 18 9.79 3.84 -11.20
CA ALA A 18 9.25 3.92 -12.55
C ALA A 18 10.23 3.55 -13.69
N ALA A 19 11.36 2.91 -13.40
CA ALA A 19 12.28 2.43 -14.43
C ALA A 19 11.63 1.35 -15.31
N VAL A 20 12.09 1.31 -16.57
CA VAL A 20 11.64 0.30 -17.53
C VAL A 20 12.22 -1.04 -17.11
N GLY A 21 11.36 -1.99 -16.74
CA GLY A 21 11.76 -3.32 -16.27
C GLY A 21 11.23 -3.63 -14.87
N ASN A 22 11.00 -2.59 -14.05
CA ASN A 22 10.36 -2.75 -12.75
C ASN A 22 8.99 -3.38 -12.88
N THR A 23 8.67 -4.25 -11.92
CA THR A 23 7.35 -4.83 -11.82
C THR A 23 6.44 -3.88 -11.07
N VAL A 24 5.43 -3.36 -11.76
CA VAL A 24 4.37 -2.54 -11.18
C VAL A 24 3.06 -3.33 -11.19
N LEU A 25 2.52 -3.58 -10.00
CA LEU A 25 1.23 -4.20 -9.79
C LEU A 25 0.21 -3.13 -9.42
N THR A 26 -1.03 -3.32 -9.84
CA THR A 26 -2.14 -2.42 -9.47
C THR A 26 -3.28 -3.23 -8.90
N PHE A 27 -3.76 -2.82 -7.73
CA PHE A 27 -4.85 -3.46 -7.03
C PHE A 27 -6.03 -2.50 -6.91
N ASN A 28 -7.24 -3.03 -7.11
CA ASN A 28 -8.49 -2.31 -6.89
C ASN A 28 -8.99 -2.60 -5.49
N LEU A 29 -9.01 -1.57 -4.66
CA LEU A 29 -9.55 -1.58 -3.31
C LEU A 29 -10.85 -0.77 -3.26
N ALA A 30 -11.55 -0.78 -2.12
CA ALA A 30 -12.67 0.12 -1.94
C ALA A 30 -12.17 1.58 -1.97
N PRO A 31 -12.87 2.52 -2.63
CA PRO A 31 -12.53 3.94 -2.55
C PRO A 31 -12.37 4.41 -1.10
N GLY A 32 -11.28 5.13 -0.82
CA GLY A 32 -10.96 5.60 0.53
C GLY A 32 -10.57 4.50 1.52
N ALA A 33 -10.33 3.26 1.09
CA ALA A 33 -9.91 2.18 1.99
C ALA A 33 -8.62 2.56 2.74
N LEU A 34 -8.60 2.26 4.04
CA LEU A 34 -7.44 2.45 4.89
C LEU A 34 -6.45 1.29 4.70
N VAL A 35 -5.16 1.59 4.58
CA VAL A 35 -4.06 0.62 4.68
C VAL A 35 -3.32 0.93 5.98
N ASP A 36 -3.38 0.00 6.93
CA ASP A 36 -2.89 0.22 8.30
C ASP A 36 -2.08 -0.95 8.88
N ALA A 37 -1.98 -2.07 8.16
CA ALA A 37 -1.14 -3.17 8.59
C ALA A 37 -0.33 -3.71 7.42
N ILE A 38 0.92 -4.08 7.70
CA ILE A 38 1.77 -4.81 6.77
C ILE A 38 2.37 -6.01 7.51
N ALA A 39 2.37 -7.16 6.86
CA ALA A 39 3.14 -8.33 7.27
C ALA A 39 3.82 -8.90 6.04
N TYR A 40 5.04 -9.40 6.17
CA TYR A 40 5.77 -9.97 5.05
C TYR A 40 6.60 -11.16 5.48
N ASN A 41 6.85 -12.04 4.52
CA ASN A 41 7.86 -13.08 4.59
C ASN A 41 8.42 -13.22 3.17
N LEU A 42 9.62 -12.69 2.94
CA LEU A 42 10.21 -12.47 1.64
C LEU A 42 11.62 -13.06 1.60
N SER A 43 11.94 -13.74 0.51
CA SER A 43 13.29 -14.16 0.18
C SER A 43 13.75 -13.43 -1.07
N LEU A 44 14.97 -12.90 -1.06
CA LEU A 44 15.53 -12.21 -2.21
C LEU A 44 17.00 -12.55 -2.42
N ALA A 45 17.46 -12.46 -3.66
CA ALA A 45 18.84 -12.67 -4.05
C ALA A 45 19.30 -11.50 -4.93
N THR A 46 20.40 -10.85 -4.56
CA THR A 46 20.98 -9.77 -5.35
C THR A 46 21.74 -10.31 -6.57
N VAL A 47 21.93 -9.44 -7.55
CA VAL A 47 22.63 -9.71 -8.80
C VAL A 47 23.86 -8.81 -8.84
N GLY A 48 25.01 -9.36 -9.25
CA GLY A 48 26.21 -8.57 -9.41
C GLY A 48 26.71 -7.96 -8.09
N ALA A 49 26.80 -6.62 -8.05
CA ALA A 49 27.35 -5.86 -6.93
C ALA A 49 26.29 -5.34 -5.94
N SER A 50 25.00 -5.52 -6.25
CA SER A 50 23.88 -4.94 -5.51
C SER A 50 23.73 -5.50 -4.11
N TRP A 51 23.19 -4.68 -3.23
CA TRP A 51 23.06 -4.97 -1.80
C TRP A 51 21.65 -5.38 -1.41
N LEU A 52 21.55 -6.23 -0.39
CA LEU A 52 20.26 -6.68 0.13
C LEU A 52 19.42 -5.50 0.68
N SER A 53 20.08 -4.43 1.11
CA SER A 53 19.48 -3.18 1.56
C SER A 53 18.96 -2.28 0.45
N GLU A 54 19.20 -2.59 -0.82
CA GLU A 54 18.76 -1.74 -1.94
C GLU A 54 17.41 -2.18 -2.50
N ALA A 55 17.09 -3.47 -2.40
CA ALA A 55 15.87 -4.07 -2.90
C ALA A 55 14.63 -3.54 -2.17
N THR A 56 13.80 -2.83 -2.91
CA THR A 56 12.75 -1.96 -2.35
C THR A 56 11.38 -2.24 -2.98
N ILE A 57 10.34 -2.12 -2.16
CA ILE A 57 8.94 -2.24 -2.58
C ILE A 57 8.18 -1.01 -2.11
N SER A 58 7.55 -0.27 -3.02
CA SER A 58 6.63 0.81 -2.66
C SER A 58 5.18 0.34 -2.69
N PHE A 59 4.35 0.92 -1.82
CA PHE A 59 2.91 0.72 -1.76
C PHE A 59 2.26 2.10 -1.73
N LEU A 60 1.82 2.61 -2.88
CA LEU A 60 1.40 4.01 -3.04
C LEU A 60 -0.04 4.11 -3.55
N ASN A 61 -0.77 5.11 -3.09
CA ASN A 61 -2.02 5.53 -3.73
C ASN A 61 -1.73 6.35 -5.01
N SER A 62 -2.76 6.70 -5.76
CA SER A 62 -2.62 7.49 -7.00
C SER A 62 -2.10 8.92 -6.83
N ASN A 63 -2.07 9.44 -5.60
CA ASN A 63 -1.46 10.74 -5.29
C ASN A 63 0.02 10.62 -4.91
N GLY A 64 0.54 9.40 -4.79
CA GLY A 64 1.91 9.11 -4.34
C GLY A 64 2.06 9.00 -2.82
N ASP A 65 0.98 9.01 -2.04
CA ASP A 65 1.07 8.76 -0.59
C ASP A 65 1.11 7.26 -0.32
N GLY A 66 1.94 6.85 0.65
CA GLY A 66 2.02 5.44 1.00
C GLY A 66 3.23 5.10 1.86
N VAL A 67 3.69 3.86 1.73
CA VAL A 67 4.83 3.33 2.48
C VAL A 67 5.81 2.61 1.57
N VAL A 68 7.06 2.54 2.02
CA VAL A 68 8.15 1.86 1.33
C VAL A 68 8.72 0.80 2.27
N LEU A 69 8.96 -0.39 1.73
CA LEU A 69 9.54 -1.53 2.43
C LEU A 69 10.89 -1.87 1.79
N THR A 70 11.92 -1.97 2.62
CA THR A 70 13.22 -2.53 2.27
C THR A 70 13.46 -3.72 3.18
N ALA A 71 13.39 -4.93 2.64
CA ALA A 71 13.39 -6.15 3.46
C ALA A 71 14.75 -6.40 4.14
N GLY A 72 15.85 -6.21 3.41
CA GLY A 72 17.23 -6.33 3.92
C GLY A 72 17.78 -5.03 4.51
N PHE A 73 16.95 -4.20 5.14
CA PHE A 73 17.37 -2.89 5.65
C PHE A 73 18.63 -2.99 6.53
N GLY A 74 19.67 -2.24 6.15
CA GLY A 74 20.97 -2.22 6.86
C GLY A 74 21.94 -3.34 6.48
N GLU A 75 21.58 -4.25 5.56
CA GLU A 75 22.46 -5.27 5.01
C GLU A 75 23.12 -4.81 3.71
N ASP A 76 24.18 -4.01 3.87
CA ASP A 76 24.97 -3.40 2.79
C ASP A 76 25.98 -4.40 2.20
N ASN A 77 25.49 -5.55 1.77
CA ASN A 77 26.27 -6.59 1.13
C ASN A 77 25.45 -7.38 0.10
N PRO A 78 26.10 -7.92 -0.95
CA PRO A 78 25.44 -8.82 -1.88
C PRO A 78 25.13 -10.18 -1.23
N GLY A 79 24.20 -10.91 -1.83
CA GLY A 79 23.92 -12.30 -1.44
C GLY A 79 22.45 -12.67 -1.53
N THR A 80 22.02 -13.53 -0.61
CA THR A 80 20.64 -13.99 -0.51
C THR A 80 20.18 -13.84 0.93
N GLY A 81 18.99 -13.28 1.11
CA GLY A 81 18.38 -13.03 2.41
C GLY A 81 16.96 -13.58 2.50
N THR A 82 16.49 -13.82 3.72
CA THR A 82 15.08 -14.10 3.98
C THR A 82 14.65 -13.33 5.21
N TYR A 83 13.60 -12.53 5.06
CA TYR A 83 13.17 -11.53 6.01
C TYR A 83 11.69 -11.68 6.26
N ALA A 84 11.29 -11.63 7.53
CA ALA A 84 9.89 -11.68 7.90
C ALA A 84 9.63 -10.76 9.09
N ASP A 85 8.61 -9.92 8.97
CA ASP A 85 8.18 -9.04 10.05
C ASP A 85 6.72 -8.59 9.83
N SER A 86 6.15 -7.90 10.80
CA SER A 86 4.83 -7.27 10.71
C SER A 86 4.74 -6.02 11.56
N ALA A 87 3.98 -5.04 11.09
CA ALA A 87 3.77 -3.77 11.78
C ALA A 87 2.36 -3.22 11.53
N LEU A 88 1.84 -2.50 12.52
CA LEU A 88 0.74 -1.55 12.32
C LEU A 88 1.33 -0.22 11.87
N LEU A 89 0.93 0.25 10.69
CA LEU A 89 1.49 1.47 10.10
C LEU A 89 1.12 2.71 10.91
N SER A 90 -0.07 2.75 11.52
CA SER A 90 -0.50 3.84 12.41
C SER A 90 0.39 4.04 13.63
N GLU A 91 1.05 2.99 14.14
CA GLU A 91 1.99 3.12 15.26
C GLU A 91 3.23 3.93 14.89
N PHE A 92 3.55 4.01 13.60
CA PHE A 92 4.65 4.79 13.03
C PHE A 92 4.16 6.08 12.34
N GLY A 93 2.86 6.35 12.33
CA GLY A 93 2.27 7.47 11.59
C GLY A 93 2.33 7.29 10.06
N LEU A 94 2.39 6.04 9.59
CA LEU A 94 2.57 5.67 8.18
C LEU A 94 1.30 5.11 7.53
N SER A 95 0.19 5.00 8.27
CA SER A 95 -1.08 4.56 7.70
C SER A 95 -1.59 5.56 6.66
N PHE A 96 -2.16 5.07 5.57
CA PHE A 96 -2.65 5.92 4.48
C PHE A 96 -3.96 5.37 3.88
N ASN A 97 -4.69 6.23 3.19
CA ASN A 97 -5.89 5.84 2.45
C ASN A 97 -5.60 5.77 0.95
N VAL A 98 -6.19 4.80 0.26
CA VAL A 98 -6.30 4.87 -1.20
C VAL A 98 -7.24 6.01 -1.61
N GLY A 99 -7.05 6.50 -2.83
CA GLY A 99 -7.85 7.59 -3.38
C GLY A 99 -9.31 7.22 -3.63
N ALA A 100 -10.06 8.18 -4.18
CA ALA A 100 -11.44 7.97 -4.63
C ALA A 100 -11.54 6.97 -5.80
N ASP A 101 -10.43 6.74 -6.50
CA ASP A 101 -10.29 5.71 -7.53
C ASP A 101 -10.06 4.31 -6.95
N GLY A 102 -9.75 4.19 -5.65
CA GLY A 102 -9.52 2.92 -4.98
C GLY A 102 -8.24 2.21 -5.43
N LEU A 103 -7.32 2.90 -6.09
CA LEU A 103 -6.10 2.27 -6.63
C LEU A 103 -4.98 2.25 -5.61
N LEU A 104 -4.34 1.07 -5.51
CA LEU A 104 -3.05 0.87 -4.86
C LEU A 104 -2.05 0.39 -5.91
N LEU A 105 -0.95 1.13 -6.05
CA LEU A 105 0.19 0.80 -6.88
C LEU A 105 1.26 0.17 -6.01
N VAL A 106 1.79 -0.97 -6.46
CA VAL A 106 2.88 -1.67 -5.79
C VAL A 106 4.00 -1.84 -6.79
N GLU A 107 5.17 -1.28 -6.50
CA GLU A 107 6.33 -1.34 -7.38
C GLU A 107 7.52 -1.98 -6.69
N PHE A 108 8.18 -2.90 -7.39
CA PHE A 108 9.44 -3.51 -6.99
C PHE A 108 10.58 -2.86 -7.79
N TYR A 109 11.55 -2.26 -7.11
CA TYR A 109 12.62 -1.45 -7.69
C TYR A 109 13.85 -1.43 -6.76
N GLU A 110 14.99 -0.91 -7.23
CA GLU A 110 16.15 -0.67 -6.38
C GLU A 110 16.27 0.78 -5.93
N SER A 111 16.69 0.99 -4.68
CA SER A 111 17.00 2.34 -4.19
C SER A 111 18.34 2.90 -4.70
N PHE A 112 19.18 2.04 -5.27
CA PHE A 112 20.45 2.39 -5.91
C PHE A 112 20.68 1.50 -7.15
N ASP A 113 21.14 2.11 -8.24
CA ASP A 113 21.37 1.41 -9.53
C ASP A 113 22.86 1.20 -9.72
N ASP A 114 23.28 -0.07 -9.81
CA ASP A 114 24.65 -0.47 -10.11
C ASP A 114 24.91 -0.60 -11.62
N VAL A 115 23.91 -1.05 -12.37
CA VAL A 115 23.99 -1.35 -13.80
C VAL A 115 22.66 -1.03 -14.49
N GLU A 116 22.62 0.16 -15.11
CA GLU A 116 21.45 0.67 -15.83
C GLU A 116 20.79 -0.39 -16.75
N GLY A 117 19.50 -0.65 -16.51
CA GLY A 117 18.65 -1.52 -17.32
C GLY A 117 18.86 -3.02 -17.09
N ALA A 118 19.62 -3.42 -16.07
CA ALA A 118 19.76 -4.80 -15.63
C ALA A 118 18.91 -5.05 -14.38
N ALA A 119 18.59 -6.33 -14.12
CA ALA A 119 17.99 -6.69 -12.84
C ALA A 119 19.08 -6.71 -11.77
N ASP A 120 18.82 -6.06 -10.64
CA ASP A 120 19.74 -5.91 -9.52
C ASP A 120 19.35 -6.84 -8.36
N ALA A 121 18.06 -7.18 -8.22
CA ALA A 121 17.64 -8.24 -7.31
C ALA A 121 16.46 -9.06 -7.86
N ASN A 122 16.38 -10.30 -7.37
CA ASN A 122 15.27 -11.20 -7.63
C ASN A 122 14.61 -11.60 -6.31
N TRP A 123 13.32 -11.33 -6.20
CA TRP A 123 12.46 -11.82 -5.13
C TRP A 123 12.17 -13.30 -5.39
N THR A 124 12.93 -14.17 -4.73
CA THR A 124 12.97 -15.61 -5.04
C THR A 124 11.79 -16.39 -4.46
N ALA A 125 11.17 -15.88 -3.39
CA ALA A 125 9.97 -16.44 -2.79
C ALA A 125 9.30 -15.43 -1.85
N GLY A 126 8.02 -15.64 -1.55
CA GLY A 126 7.38 -15.03 -0.40
C GLY A 126 6.17 -14.17 -0.72
N ASN A 127 5.56 -13.64 0.33
CA ASN A 127 4.35 -12.83 0.23
C ASN A 127 4.41 -11.60 1.14
N ILE A 128 3.70 -10.57 0.71
CA ILE A 128 3.32 -9.41 1.53
C ILE A 128 1.81 -9.48 1.76
N THR A 129 1.38 -9.21 2.98
CA THR A 129 -0.02 -9.05 3.36
C THR A 129 -0.23 -7.62 3.82
N LEU A 130 -1.09 -6.89 3.11
CA LEU A 130 -1.61 -5.62 3.59
C LEU A 130 -2.94 -5.88 4.30
N GLY A 131 -2.97 -5.60 5.60
CA GLY A 131 -4.11 -5.85 6.46
C GLY A 131 -4.96 -4.60 6.69
N ASN A 132 -6.16 -4.83 7.22
CA ASN A 132 -7.16 -3.79 7.49
C ASN A 132 -7.62 -2.99 6.27
N VAL A 133 -7.50 -3.58 5.08
CA VAL A 133 -7.96 -2.96 3.84
C VAL A 133 -9.48 -3.01 3.78
N GLY A 134 -10.13 -1.87 4.00
CA GLY A 134 -11.59 -1.79 4.01
C GLY A 134 -12.11 -0.36 4.00
N ALA A 135 -13.34 -0.18 3.50
CA ALA A 135 -14.02 1.09 3.55
C ALA A 135 -14.20 1.53 5.02
N ILE A 136 -13.72 2.72 5.36
CA ILE A 136 -14.06 3.36 6.63
C ILE A 136 -15.55 3.75 6.54
N PRO A 137 -16.42 3.33 7.47
CA PRO A 137 -17.77 3.86 7.54
C PRO A 137 -17.67 5.37 7.76
N GLU A 138 -18.08 6.18 6.78
CA GLU A 138 -17.97 7.63 6.89
C GLU A 138 -18.74 8.13 8.14
N PRO A 139 -18.04 8.72 9.14
CA PRO A 139 -18.69 9.11 10.39
C PRO A 139 -19.73 10.24 10.23
N GLY A 140 -19.69 10.98 9.10
CA GLY A 140 -20.50 12.19 8.90
C GLY A 140 -21.74 12.03 8.02
N THR A 141 -21.70 11.15 7.02
CA THR A 141 -22.74 11.11 5.97
C THR A 141 -24.08 10.62 6.51
N TYR A 142 -24.07 9.62 7.39
CA TYR A 142 -25.29 9.17 8.07
C TYR A 142 -25.84 10.20 9.06
N ALA A 143 -24.97 10.92 9.76
CA ALA A 143 -25.38 11.98 10.68
C ALA A 143 -26.01 13.16 9.93
N LEU A 144 -25.42 13.59 8.81
CA LEU A 144 -25.95 14.67 7.97
C LEU A 144 -27.23 14.27 7.24
N MET A 145 -27.32 13.04 6.74
CA MET A 145 -28.58 12.52 6.18
C MET A 145 -29.67 12.46 7.24
N GLY A 146 -29.35 11.99 8.45
CA GLY A 146 -30.28 11.98 9.59
C GLY A 146 -30.76 13.38 9.96
N LEU A 147 -29.85 14.35 10.05
CA LEU A 147 -30.18 15.76 10.32
C LEU A 147 -31.04 16.36 9.19
N GLY A 148 -30.73 16.07 7.93
CA GLY A 148 -31.50 16.52 6.78
C GLY A 148 -32.93 15.97 6.77
N LEU A 149 -33.10 14.68 7.04
CA LEU A 149 -34.41 14.03 7.18
C LEU A 149 -35.23 14.63 8.33
N LEU A 150 -34.61 14.86 9.49
CA LEU A 150 -35.27 15.48 10.64
C LEU A 150 -35.70 16.93 10.34
N ALA A 151 -34.89 17.70 9.61
CA ALA A 151 -35.23 19.06 9.21
C ALA A 151 -36.45 19.10 8.26
N VAL A 152 -36.53 18.17 7.30
CA VAL A 152 -37.66 18.06 6.36
C VAL A 152 -38.95 17.67 7.09
N VAL A 153 -38.88 16.67 7.97
CA VAL A 153 -40.03 16.23 8.77
C VAL A 153 -40.51 17.34 9.71
N GLY A 154 -39.58 18.03 10.38
CA GLY A 154 -39.90 19.16 11.26
C GLY A 154 -40.55 20.33 10.52
N ALA A 155 -40.07 20.68 9.33
CA ALA A 155 -40.66 21.72 8.49
C ALA A 155 -42.08 21.35 7.99
N ALA A 156 -42.30 20.09 7.61
CA ALA A 156 -43.60 19.60 7.17
C ALA A 156 -44.65 19.58 8.31
N ALA A 157 -44.24 19.18 9.52
CA ALA A 157 -45.11 19.18 10.70
C ALA A 157 -45.55 20.59 11.09
N ARG A 158 -44.62 21.56 11.03
CA ARG A 158 -44.90 22.97 11.38
C ARG A 158 -45.88 23.63 10.40
N ARG A 159 -45.82 23.29 9.10
CA ARG A 159 -46.78 23.77 8.09
C ARG A 159 -48.20 23.27 8.32
N ARG A 160 -48.38 22.05 8.84
CA ARG A 160 -49.70 21.48 9.15
C ARG A 160 -50.38 22.10 10.36
N GLN A 161 -49.63 22.78 11.23
CA GLN A 161 -50.19 23.46 12.41
C GLN A 161 -50.60 24.91 12.12
N GLN A 162 -50.25 25.46 10.97
CA GLN A 162 -50.48 26.87 10.60
C GLN A 162 -51.53 27.06 9.50
N GLY A 163 -52.20 25.99 9.05
CA GLY A 163 -53.34 26.03 8.12
C GLY A 163 -54.53 25.33 8.73
#